data_AF-A0A4V2AZS8-F1
#
_entry.id   AF-A0A4V2AZS8-F1
#
_cell.length_a   1.000
_cell.length_b   1.000
_cell.length_c   1.000
_cell.angle_alpha   90.00
_cell.angle_beta   90.00
_cell.angle_gamma   90.00
#
_symmetry.space_group_name_H-M   'P 1'
#
loop_
_entity.id
_entity.type
_entity.pdbx_description
1 polymer ?
#
loop_
_entity_poly.entity_id
_entity_poly.type
_entity_poly.pdbx_seq_one_letter_code
_entity_poly.pdbx_strand_id
1 'polypeptide(L)'
;MRSIVVGLNRLIVASRANVRIMNEGNQMKNCGFWVWVIGVMISQSVDASPPTRSLQCYQEAVEWLGAPGAAATLCSGAISRAPLDCAKEAFEYFGALGASIRLCTLAQSNAPVDCAIIAHEWLGAPGASIDLCIRAKSEAPVDCAKNAYALTGAINQSIRLCRVR
;
A
#
# COMPACT_ATOMS: atom_id res chain seq x y z
N MET A 1 5.35 50.25 28.50
CA MET A 1 5.70 50.59 27.09
C MET A 1 7.07 50.00 26.80
N ARG A 2 7.30 49.37 25.63
CA ARG A 2 8.61 48.90 25.10
C ARG A 2 9.37 47.84 25.94
N SER A 3 10.30 47.00 25.41
CA SER A 3 10.40 46.38 24.06
C SER A 3 11.55 45.33 24.01
N ILE A 4 11.25 44.07 23.63
CA ILE A 4 12.18 43.08 22.99
C ILE A 4 13.38 42.71 23.96
N VAL A 5 14.46 41.91 23.75
CA VAL A 5 15.12 41.13 22.66
C VAL A 5 15.86 39.91 23.27
N VAL A 6 16.06 38.81 22.50
CA VAL A 6 16.96 37.64 22.74
C VAL A 6 16.60 36.72 23.95
N GLY A 7 16.81 35.40 23.93
CA GLY A 7 17.18 34.47 22.84
C GLY A 7 18.08 33.30 23.29
N LEU A 8 17.80 32.11 22.75
CA LEU A 8 18.61 30.88 22.71
C LEU A 8 19.24 30.28 24.00
N ASN A 9 18.84 29.03 24.26
CA ASN A 9 19.68 27.88 24.63
C ASN A 9 19.94 27.56 26.13
N ARG A 10 19.97 26.24 26.42
CA ARG A 10 20.32 25.54 27.68
C ARG A 10 19.37 25.68 28.88
N LEU A 11 19.18 24.68 29.75
CA LEU A 11 19.24 23.19 29.66
C LEU A 11 18.63 22.62 30.97
N ILE A 12 17.98 21.46 30.91
CA ILE A 12 17.68 20.53 32.04
C ILE A 12 16.74 21.05 33.15
N VAL A 13 15.62 20.35 33.38
CA VAL A 13 15.27 19.67 34.66
C VAL A 13 14.15 18.66 34.36
N ALA A 14 14.12 17.53 35.08
CA ALA A 14 13.31 16.36 34.75
C ALA A 14 12.05 16.18 35.62
N SER A 15 11.07 15.46 35.11
CA SER A 15 10.04 14.72 35.88
C SER A 15 9.54 13.55 35.03
N ARG A 16 9.81 12.29 35.41
CA ARG A 16 9.19 11.48 36.47
C ARG A 16 7.86 10.80 36.04
N ALA A 17 7.98 9.59 35.51
CA ALA A 17 7.31 8.37 36.02
C ALA A 17 7.97 7.14 35.34
N ASN A 18 8.77 6.29 36.00
CA ASN A 18 8.54 5.46 37.20
C ASN A 18 7.72 4.18 36.94
N VAL A 19 8.39 3.16 36.39
CA VAL A 19 8.05 1.74 36.62
C VAL A 19 9.23 1.11 37.37
N ARG A 20 8.93 0.34 38.42
CA ARG A 20 9.91 -0.13 39.43
C ARG A 20 9.67 -1.60 39.77
N ILE A 21 10.51 -2.49 39.26
CA ILE A 21 10.88 -3.82 39.78
C ILE A 21 12.36 -3.96 39.40
N MET A 22 13.40 -3.94 40.25
CA MET A 22 13.61 -4.37 41.65
C MET A 22 13.63 -5.89 41.88
N ASN A 23 14.85 -6.42 42.05
CA ASN A 23 15.18 -7.62 42.86
C ASN A 23 14.76 -8.98 42.21
N GLU A 24 15.32 -10.17 42.50
CA GLU A 24 16.33 -10.62 43.49
C GLU A 24 17.41 -11.52 42.86
N GLY A 25 18.64 -11.52 43.42
CA GLY A 25 19.77 -12.34 42.92
C GLY A 25 21.08 -12.18 43.72
N ASN A 26 20.98 -11.97 45.04
CA ASN A 26 22.12 -11.60 45.89
C ASN A 26 22.94 -12.83 46.36
N GLN A 27 24.16 -12.57 46.85
CA GLN A 27 25.18 -13.48 47.40
C GLN A 27 26.00 -14.29 46.35
N MET A 28 27.23 -14.75 46.63
CA MET A 28 28.09 -14.53 47.82
C MET A 28 29.55 -14.10 47.49
N LYS A 29 29.76 -13.38 46.38
CA LYS A 29 30.80 -12.33 46.32
C LYS A 29 30.15 -10.95 46.39
N ASN A 30 29.20 -10.83 47.32
CA ASN A 30 28.36 -9.68 47.65
C ASN A 30 27.58 -8.98 46.53
N CYS A 31 27.32 -9.67 45.40
CA CYS A 31 26.04 -9.67 44.64
C CYS A 31 26.16 -10.55 43.37
N GLY A 32 25.03 -11.05 42.84
CA GLY A 32 24.88 -11.31 41.40
C GLY A 32 25.29 -12.68 40.83
N PHE A 33 24.91 -13.78 41.48
CA PHE A 33 24.74 -15.04 40.75
C PHE A 33 23.40 -14.96 39.96
N TRP A 34 23.34 -15.50 38.72
CA TRP A 34 22.31 -15.19 37.70
C TRP A 34 22.37 -13.71 37.25
N VAL A 35 22.83 -13.32 36.04
CA VAL A 35 22.18 -13.53 34.74
C VAL A 35 23.26 -13.63 33.63
N TRP A 36 23.43 -14.83 33.09
CA TRP A 36 23.71 -15.03 31.67
C TRP A 36 22.40 -15.49 31.02
N VAL A 37 22.23 -15.25 29.72
CA VAL A 37 20.96 -15.41 28.95
C VAL A 37 19.95 -14.27 29.22
N ILE A 38 19.28 -13.82 28.14
CA ILE A 38 18.46 -12.59 28.03
C ILE A 38 19.29 -11.29 28.11
N GLY A 39 19.29 -10.39 27.12
CA GLY A 39 18.68 -10.49 25.79
C GLY A 39 18.56 -9.16 25.04
N VAL A 40 19.33 -9.00 23.96
CA VAL A 40 19.02 -8.19 22.75
C VAL A 40 18.42 -6.78 22.94
N MET A 41 19.30 -5.76 22.94
CA MET A 41 19.07 -4.43 22.32
C MET A 41 20.44 -3.99 21.75
N ILE A 42 20.72 -4.02 20.44
CA ILE A 42 20.14 -3.19 19.35
C ILE A 42 20.20 -1.72 19.79
N SER A 43 21.19 -0.90 19.39
CA SER A 43 22.10 -0.98 18.23
C SER A 43 21.40 -0.94 16.87
N GLN A 44 20.65 0.16 16.64
CA GLN A 44 20.54 0.93 15.39
C GLN A 44 19.41 1.95 15.52
N SER A 45 19.71 3.24 15.36
CA SER A 45 18.73 4.30 15.06
C SER A 45 19.00 4.83 13.65
N VAL A 46 18.82 3.94 12.66
CA VAL A 46 18.95 4.26 11.23
C VAL A 46 17.54 4.53 10.68
N ASP A 47 16.85 5.46 11.32
CA ASP A 47 15.42 5.72 11.10
C ASP A 47 15.19 6.52 9.80
N ALA A 48 15.46 5.86 8.67
CA ALA A 48 14.92 6.24 7.39
C ALA A 48 13.38 6.17 7.48
N SER A 49 12.71 7.30 7.25
CA SER A 49 11.26 7.41 7.40
C SER A 49 10.52 6.32 6.61
N PRO A 50 9.66 5.49 7.24
CA PRO A 50 8.80 4.57 6.51
C PRO A 50 7.85 5.37 5.60
N PRO A 51 7.46 4.83 4.44
CA PRO A 51 6.69 5.57 3.44
C PRO A 51 5.25 5.82 3.93
N THR A 52 5.01 6.96 4.56
CA THR A 52 3.69 7.39 5.09
C THR A 52 2.56 7.31 4.06
N ARG A 53 2.88 7.40 2.76
CA ARG A 53 1.94 7.23 1.64
C ARG A 53 1.30 5.84 1.56
N SER A 54 1.98 4.77 1.98
CA SER A 54 1.40 3.42 2.00
C SER A 54 0.34 3.29 3.10
N LEU A 55 0.60 3.90 4.26
CA LEU A 55 -0.33 3.98 5.39
C LEU A 55 -1.59 4.77 5.03
N GLN A 56 -1.44 5.90 4.32
CA GLN A 56 -2.56 6.71 3.83
C GLN A 56 -3.48 5.92 2.90
N CYS A 57 -2.92 5.20 1.92
CA CYS A 57 -3.70 4.30 1.05
C CYS A 57 -4.52 3.32 1.89
N TYR A 58 -3.88 2.62 2.84
CA TYR A 58 -4.56 1.63 3.68
C TYR A 58 -5.66 2.24 4.57
N GLN A 59 -5.40 3.37 5.23
CA GLN A 59 -6.36 4.03 6.13
C GLN A 59 -7.63 4.44 5.39
N GLU A 60 -7.49 5.14 4.26
CA GLU A 60 -8.63 5.58 3.45
C GLU A 60 -9.32 4.40 2.75
N ALA A 61 -8.59 3.34 2.39
CA ALA A 61 -9.18 2.12 1.84
C ALA A 61 -9.98 1.34 2.88
N VAL A 62 -9.59 1.36 4.17
CA VAL A 62 -10.41 0.79 5.26
C VAL A 62 -11.70 1.59 5.44
N GLU A 63 -11.63 2.92 5.42
CA GLU A 63 -12.78 3.80 5.53
C GLU A 63 -13.78 3.60 4.37
N TRP A 64 -13.27 3.52 3.13
CA TRP A 64 -14.10 3.34 1.94
C TRP A 64 -14.67 1.92 1.78
N LEU A 65 -13.90 0.87 2.09
CA LEU A 65 -14.29 -0.51 1.86
C LEU A 65 -15.02 -1.16 3.05
N GLY A 66 -14.83 -0.63 4.26
CA GLY A 66 -15.23 -1.29 5.52
C GLY A 66 -14.51 -2.63 5.79
N ALA A 67 -13.58 -3.03 4.93
CA ALA A 67 -13.03 -4.38 4.87
C ALA A 67 -11.48 -4.37 4.87
N PRO A 68 -10.82 -4.54 6.03
CA PRO A 68 -9.37 -4.36 6.14
C PRO A 68 -8.55 -5.36 5.31
N GLY A 69 -9.05 -6.59 5.08
CA GLY A 69 -8.39 -7.55 4.19
C GLY A 69 -8.41 -7.11 2.71
N ALA A 70 -9.46 -6.42 2.28
CA ALA A 70 -9.55 -5.84 0.93
C ALA A 70 -8.64 -4.60 0.80
N ALA A 71 -8.64 -3.73 1.81
CA ALA A 71 -7.73 -2.58 1.89
C ALA A 71 -6.25 -3.00 1.88
N ALA A 72 -5.88 -4.02 2.65
CA ALA A 72 -4.53 -4.59 2.68
C ALA A 72 -4.14 -5.21 1.32
N THR A 73 -5.08 -5.87 0.63
CA THR A 73 -4.85 -6.43 -0.71
C THR A 73 -4.61 -5.31 -1.73
N LEU A 74 -5.48 -4.30 -1.76
CA LEU A 74 -5.44 -3.20 -2.72
C LEU A 74 -4.18 -2.34 -2.56
N CYS A 75 -3.88 -1.92 -1.33
CA CYS A 75 -2.73 -1.06 -0.99
C CYS A 75 -1.44 -1.85 -0.68
N SER A 76 -1.41 -3.16 -0.96
CA SER A 76 -0.17 -3.96 -0.84
C SER A 76 0.94 -3.36 -1.70
N GLY A 77 2.14 -3.16 -1.12
CA GLY A 77 3.28 -2.57 -1.83
C GLY A 77 3.09 -1.13 -2.36
N ALA A 78 2.00 -0.44 -2.00
CA ALA A 78 1.65 0.86 -2.56
C ALA A 78 2.59 1.97 -2.08
N ILE A 79 3.18 2.73 -3.02
CA ILE A 79 4.04 3.90 -2.75
C ILE A 79 3.25 5.23 -2.78
N SER A 80 1.96 5.17 -3.07
CA SER A 80 1.02 6.28 -3.26
C SER A 80 -0.41 5.78 -3.01
N ARG A 81 -1.39 6.67 -3.12
CA ARG A 81 -2.82 6.32 -3.09
C ARG A 81 -3.36 5.75 -4.41
N ALA A 82 -2.55 5.65 -5.47
CA ALA A 82 -3.00 5.26 -6.81
C ALA A 82 -3.85 3.96 -6.87
N PRO A 83 -3.58 2.89 -6.09
CA PRO A 83 -4.49 1.73 -6.06
C PRO A 83 -5.91 2.07 -5.60
N LEU A 84 -6.04 2.94 -4.59
CA LEU A 84 -7.33 3.37 -4.05
C LEU A 84 -8.06 4.32 -5.01
N ASP A 85 -7.34 5.28 -5.58
CA ASP A 85 -7.93 6.25 -6.51
C ASP A 85 -8.38 5.53 -7.81
N CYS A 86 -7.56 4.63 -8.37
CA CYS A 86 -7.94 3.71 -9.47
C CYS A 86 -9.15 2.83 -9.12
N ALA A 87 -9.20 2.27 -7.90
CA ALA A 87 -10.31 1.39 -7.51
C ALA A 87 -11.64 2.13 -7.31
N LYS A 88 -11.60 3.41 -6.92
CA LYS A 88 -12.78 4.28 -6.85
C LYS A 88 -13.31 4.56 -8.26
N GLU A 89 -12.45 5.03 -9.17
CA GLU A 89 -12.82 5.29 -10.57
C GLU A 89 -13.35 4.03 -11.28
N ALA A 90 -12.69 2.88 -11.09
CA ALA A 90 -13.17 1.59 -11.59
C ALA A 90 -14.46 1.12 -10.91
N PHE A 91 -14.78 1.57 -9.70
CA PHE A 91 -16.06 1.27 -9.04
C PHE A 91 -17.17 2.19 -9.56
N GLU A 92 -16.88 3.46 -9.80
CA GLU A 92 -17.82 4.43 -10.39
C GLU A 92 -18.22 4.03 -11.83
N TYR A 93 -17.28 3.51 -12.62
CA TYR A 93 -17.55 3.05 -13.99
C TYR A 93 -18.20 1.64 -14.06
N PHE A 94 -17.71 0.65 -13.31
CA PHE A 94 -18.18 -0.75 -13.42
C PHE A 94 -19.18 -1.20 -12.34
N GLY A 95 -19.40 -0.42 -11.28
CA GLY A 95 -20.26 -0.78 -10.13
C GLY A 95 -19.81 -2.01 -9.32
N ALA A 96 -18.67 -2.62 -9.66
CA ALA A 96 -18.31 -3.97 -9.27
C ALA A 96 -17.07 -4.01 -8.36
N LEU A 97 -17.23 -3.64 -7.09
CA LEU A 97 -16.16 -3.39 -6.11
C LEU A 97 -15.02 -4.44 -6.11
N GLY A 98 -15.36 -5.74 -6.06
CA GLY A 98 -14.37 -6.82 -6.07
C GLY A 98 -13.59 -6.96 -7.38
N ALA A 99 -14.16 -6.52 -8.49
CA ALA A 99 -13.48 -6.46 -9.79
C ALA A 99 -12.60 -5.20 -9.89
N SER A 100 -13.07 -4.05 -9.39
CA SER A 100 -12.29 -2.81 -9.27
C SER A 100 -11.04 -3.00 -8.40
N ILE A 101 -11.18 -3.68 -7.26
CA ILE A 101 -10.03 -4.08 -6.41
C ILE A 101 -9.07 -4.97 -7.21
N ARG A 102 -9.57 -6.03 -7.86
CA ARG A 102 -8.72 -6.97 -8.63
C ARG A 102 -7.97 -6.30 -9.78
N LEU A 103 -8.58 -5.31 -10.41
CA LEU A 103 -8.00 -4.51 -11.50
C LEU A 103 -6.85 -3.63 -11.01
N CYS A 104 -7.07 -2.91 -9.90
CA CYS A 104 -6.17 -1.88 -9.36
C CYS A 104 -5.20 -2.36 -8.26
N THR A 105 -5.25 -3.63 -7.83
CA THR A 105 -4.24 -4.23 -6.95
C THR A 105 -2.83 -4.07 -7.55
N LEU A 106 -1.89 -3.53 -6.76
CA LEU A 106 -0.52 -3.17 -7.18
C LEU A 106 -0.42 -2.04 -8.25
N ALA A 107 -1.49 -1.28 -8.50
CA ALA A 107 -1.46 -0.17 -9.45
C ALA A 107 -0.53 0.98 -8.98
N GLN A 108 0.16 1.62 -9.93
CA GLN A 108 1.03 2.79 -9.67
C GLN A 108 0.44 4.08 -10.28
N SER A 109 -0.61 3.96 -11.07
CA SER A 109 -1.39 4.99 -11.77
C SER A 109 -2.76 4.43 -12.12
N ASN A 110 -3.63 5.23 -12.75
CA ASN A 110 -4.97 4.83 -13.17
C ASN A 110 -4.98 3.99 -14.48
N ALA A 111 -3.80 3.72 -15.06
CA ALA A 111 -3.66 2.93 -16.29
C ALA A 111 -4.41 1.58 -16.35
N PRO A 112 -4.63 0.83 -15.24
CA PRO A 112 -5.51 -0.34 -15.26
C PRO A 112 -6.98 0.00 -15.56
N VAL A 113 -7.50 1.10 -15.01
CA VAL A 113 -8.89 1.53 -15.26
C VAL A 113 -9.03 2.19 -16.64
N ASP A 114 -8.07 3.03 -17.06
CA ASP A 114 -8.01 3.58 -18.43
C ASP A 114 -8.09 2.45 -19.49
N CYS A 115 -7.22 1.45 -19.33
CA CYS A 115 -7.21 0.23 -20.15
C CYS A 115 -8.55 -0.50 -20.11
N ALA A 116 -9.14 -0.70 -18.92
CA ALA A 116 -10.38 -1.45 -18.77
C ALA A 116 -11.60 -0.73 -19.38
N ILE A 117 -11.64 0.60 -19.33
CA ILE A 117 -12.68 1.43 -19.97
C ILE A 117 -12.61 1.27 -21.48
N ILE A 118 -11.44 1.51 -22.09
CA ILE A 118 -11.25 1.40 -23.55
C ILE A 118 -11.45 -0.03 -24.04
N ALA A 119 -11.08 -1.03 -23.23
CA ALA A 119 -11.42 -2.43 -23.50
C ALA A 119 -12.92 -2.70 -23.39
N HIS A 120 -13.66 -2.04 -22.48
CA HIS A 120 -15.11 -2.23 -22.34
C HIS A 120 -15.88 -1.62 -23.51
N GLU A 121 -15.52 -0.43 -23.95
CA GLU A 121 -16.09 0.21 -25.14
C GLU A 121 -15.89 -0.63 -26.41
N TRP A 122 -14.77 -1.34 -26.52
CA TRP A 122 -14.47 -2.23 -27.64
C TRP A 122 -15.12 -3.63 -27.54
N LEU A 123 -15.16 -4.23 -26.34
CA LEU A 123 -15.62 -5.61 -26.13
C LEU A 123 -17.11 -5.73 -25.76
N GLY A 124 -17.74 -4.66 -25.25
CA GLY A 124 -19.07 -4.70 -24.62
C GLY A 124 -19.17 -5.56 -23.36
N ALA A 125 -18.08 -6.21 -22.92
CA ALA A 125 -18.07 -7.24 -21.90
C ALA A 125 -17.14 -6.86 -20.73
N PRO A 126 -17.65 -6.36 -19.60
CA PRO A 126 -16.83 -5.75 -18.56
C PRO A 126 -15.89 -6.77 -17.90
N GLY A 127 -16.35 -8.01 -17.68
CA GLY A 127 -15.51 -9.08 -17.13
C GLY A 127 -14.29 -9.43 -18.00
N ALA A 128 -14.44 -9.42 -19.32
CA ALA A 128 -13.35 -9.68 -20.26
C ALA A 128 -12.36 -8.49 -20.34
N SER A 129 -12.90 -7.28 -20.25
CA SER A 129 -12.16 -6.01 -20.28
C SER A 129 -11.26 -5.87 -19.05
N ILE A 130 -11.82 -6.15 -17.87
CA ILE A 130 -11.09 -6.21 -16.61
C ILE A 130 -10.03 -7.31 -16.66
N ASP A 131 -10.35 -8.52 -17.12
CA ASP A 131 -9.39 -9.62 -17.15
C ASP A 131 -8.21 -9.42 -18.13
N LEU A 132 -8.38 -8.60 -19.17
CA LEU A 132 -7.32 -8.14 -20.06
C LEU A 132 -6.40 -7.12 -19.38
N CYS A 133 -6.96 -6.21 -18.58
CA CYS A 133 -6.30 -5.01 -18.05
C CYS A 133 -5.84 -5.08 -16.58
N ILE A 134 -6.07 -6.19 -15.87
CA ILE A 134 -5.51 -6.42 -14.52
C ILE A 134 -4.01 -6.14 -14.50
N ARG A 135 -3.59 -5.22 -13.61
CA ARG A 135 -2.19 -4.77 -13.44
C ARG A 135 -1.55 -4.17 -14.71
N ALA A 136 -2.34 -3.71 -15.68
CA ALA A 136 -1.84 -3.00 -16.85
C ALA A 136 -1.13 -1.70 -16.45
N LYS A 137 -0.03 -1.38 -17.15
CA LYS A 137 0.76 -0.14 -16.94
C LYS A 137 0.46 0.94 -17.99
N SER A 138 -0.34 0.59 -18.99
CA SER A 138 -0.79 1.41 -20.12
C SER A 138 -1.89 0.67 -20.88
N GLU A 139 -2.47 1.31 -21.90
CA GLU A 139 -3.50 0.77 -22.80
C GLU A 139 -3.01 -0.35 -23.75
N ALA A 140 -1.70 -0.63 -23.76
CA ALA A 140 -1.07 -1.62 -24.65
C ALA A 140 -1.71 -3.03 -24.69
N PRO A 141 -2.33 -3.58 -23.62
CA PRO A 141 -3.08 -4.83 -23.70
C PRO A 141 -4.28 -4.76 -24.64
N VAL A 142 -4.95 -3.60 -24.70
CA VAL A 142 -6.10 -3.36 -25.57
C VAL A 142 -5.63 -3.25 -27.02
N ASP A 143 -4.54 -2.53 -27.29
CA ASP A 143 -3.98 -2.40 -28.65
C ASP A 143 -3.45 -3.73 -29.16
N CYS A 144 -2.77 -4.51 -28.31
CA CYS A 144 -2.39 -5.88 -28.60
C CYS A 144 -3.63 -6.71 -28.96
N ALA A 145 -4.71 -6.65 -28.17
CA ALA A 145 -5.91 -7.44 -28.40
C ALA A 145 -6.65 -7.02 -29.69
N LYS A 146 -6.75 -5.72 -29.98
CA LYS A 146 -7.29 -5.17 -31.23
C LYS A 146 -6.50 -5.68 -32.44
N ASN A 147 -5.18 -5.61 -32.40
CA ASN A 147 -4.29 -6.09 -33.47
C ASN A 147 -4.36 -7.62 -33.65
N ALA A 148 -4.35 -8.39 -32.55
CA ALA A 148 -4.49 -9.84 -32.59
C ALA A 148 -5.89 -10.26 -33.10
N TYR A 149 -6.94 -9.49 -32.81
CA TYR A 149 -8.29 -9.72 -33.34
C TYR A 149 -8.34 -9.46 -34.85
N ALA A 150 -7.75 -8.38 -35.35
CA ALA A 150 -7.67 -8.07 -36.78
C ALA A 150 -6.96 -9.18 -37.59
N LEU A 151 -6.04 -9.93 -36.98
CA LEU A 151 -5.33 -11.06 -37.60
C LEU A 151 -6.05 -12.42 -37.50
N THR A 152 -6.96 -12.60 -36.53
CA THR A 152 -7.51 -13.93 -36.18
C THR A 152 -9.04 -14.04 -36.21
N GLY A 153 -9.76 -12.92 -36.09
CA GLY A 153 -11.21 -12.90 -35.83
C GLY A 153 -11.63 -13.51 -34.48
N ALA A 154 -10.69 -13.96 -33.64
CA ALA A 154 -10.94 -14.83 -32.50
C ALA A 154 -10.74 -14.10 -31.17
N ILE A 155 -11.75 -13.32 -30.75
CA ILE A 155 -11.64 -12.39 -29.60
C ILE A 155 -11.11 -13.05 -28.30
N ASN A 156 -11.58 -14.27 -28.00
CA ASN A 156 -11.15 -15.04 -26.83
C ASN A 156 -9.67 -15.49 -26.90
N GLN A 157 -9.12 -15.66 -28.10
CA GLN A 157 -7.71 -15.95 -28.33
C GLN A 157 -6.88 -14.67 -28.22
N SER A 158 -7.35 -13.56 -28.80
CA SER A 158 -6.72 -12.24 -28.73
C SER A 158 -6.53 -11.79 -27.27
N ILE A 159 -7.57 -11.87 -26.43
CA ILE A 159 -7.50 -11.54 -25.00
C ILE A 159 -6.50 -12.43 -24.26
N ARG A 160 -6.45 -13.74 -24.56
CA ARG A 160 -5.52 -14.68 -23.93
C ARG A 160 -4.06 -14.45 -24.30
N LEU A 161 -3.78 -13.95 -25.50
CA LEU A 161 -2.43 -13.61 -25.96
C LEU A 161 -1.92 -12.30 -25.35
N CYS A 162 -2.81 -11.34 -25.10
CA CYS A 162 -2.47 -9.96 -24.75
C CYS A 162 -2.61 -9.60 -23.26
N ARG A 163 -3.07 -10.54 -22.43
CA ARG A 163 -3.17 -10.36 -20.97
C ARG A 163 -1.78 -10.23 -20.33
N VAL A 164 -1.58 -9.16 -19.56
CA VAL A 164 -0.31 -8.85 -18.87
C VAL A 164 0.00 -9.86 -17.75
N ARG A 165 1.29 -10.04 -17.45
CA ARG A 165 1.82 -10.71 -16.24
C ARG A 165 2.76 -9.79 -15.47
#